data_AF-A0A0F9EK80-F1
#
_entry.id   AF-A0A0F9EK80-F1
#
_cell.length_a   1.000
_cell.length_b   1.000
_cell.length_c   1.000
_cell.angle_alpha   90.00
_cell.angle_beta   90.00
_cell.angle_gamma   90.00
#
_symmetry.space_group_name_H-M   'P 1'
#
loop_
_entity.id
_entity.type
_entity.pdbx_description
1 polymer ?
#
loop_
_entity_poly.entity_id
_entity_poly.type
_entity_poly.pdbx_seq_one_letter_code
_entity_poly.pdbx_strand_id
1 'polypeptide(L)'
;IGLTKKLVIAFLLVALIPLTISISLALYNSAASLNKQTYAQLEAVSEIKKSAIERHFIDIKAQLLFLAQSPLLHSAAEELSLAFKEPTINTLDNSAQQRLADYYNNDFNAKYRLENKDAPAKAELLAALSPAARYWQSQYLADNPYPIGEKAQLMQASALLSIITAPTSCILFIKRSTLQPHCLMALLTIAI
;
A
#
# COMPACT_ATOMS: atom_id res chain seq x y z
N ILE A 1 2.09 38.12 75.90
CA ILE A 1 2.32 36.70 75.52
C ILE A 1 2.97 35.98 76.70
N GLY A 2 2.34 34.93 77.23
CA GLY A 2 2.87 34.18 78.37
C GLY A 2 4.10 33.35 78.02
N LEU A 3 4.94 33.04 79.02
CA LEU A 3 6.21 32.31 78.88
C LEU A 3 6.06 30.98 78.12
N THR A 4 4.96 30.27 78.35
CA THR A 4 4.62 29.01 77.67
C THR A 4 4.46 29.18 76.15
N LYS A 5 3.84 30.27 75.67
CA LYS A 5 3.72 30.55 74.21
C LYS A 5 5.08 30.80 73.55
N LYS A 6 6.02 31.45 74.25
CA LYS A 6 7.40 31.67 73.72
C LYS A 6 8.15 30.36 73.54
N LEU A 7 8.02 29.44 74.48
CA LEU A 7 8.70 28.14 74.44
C LEU A 7 8.14 27.24 73.32
N VAL A 8 6.82 27.21 73.15
CA VAL A 8 6.16 26.46 72.06
C VAL A 8 6.56 27.00 70.67
N ILE A 9 6.67 28.32 70.52
CA ILE A 9 7.12 28.95 69.25
C ILE A 9 8.59 28.59 68.95
N ALA A 10 9.47 28.55 69.95
CA ALA A 10 10.88 28.21 69.76
C ALA A 10 11.06 26.76 69.27
N PHE A 11 10.34 25.80 69.87
CA PHE A 11 10.35 24.41 69.41
C PHE A 11 9.78 24.24 68.00
N LEU A 12 8.73 24.99 67.67
CA LEU A 12 8.13 24.99 66.34
C LEU A 12 9.15 25.44 65.28
N LEU A 13 9.89 26.51 65.54
CA LEU A 13 10.88 27.05 64.61
C LEU A 13 12.06 26.09 64.40
N VAL A 14 12.55 25.46 65.48
CA VAL A 14 13.66 24.50 65.42
C VAL A 14 13.29 23.26 64.60
N ALA A 15 12.04 22.80 64.65
CA ALA A 15 11.57 21.67 63.85
C ALA A 15 11.28 22.07 62.38
N LEU A 16 10.82 23.30 62.14
CA LEU A 16 10.38 23.74 60.81
C LEU A 16 11.56 24.01 59.86
N ILE A 17 12.64 24.62 60.35
CA ILE A 17 13.81 24.99 59.54
C ILE A 17 14.46 23.77 58.83
N PRO A 18 14.81 22.66 59.49
CA PRO A 18 15.39 21.51 58.80
C PRO A 18 14.39 20.84 57.84
N LEU A 19 13.10 20.89 58.15
CA LEU A 19 12.05 20.33 57.30
C LEU A 19 11.95 21.05 55.96
N THR A 20 11.94 22.38 55.96
CA THR A 20 11.86 23.19 54.73
C THR A 20 13.11 23.04 53.87
N ILE A 21 14.28 22.94 54.50
CA ILE A 21 15.56 22.71 53.80
C ILE A 21 15.54 21.34 53.11
N SER A 22 15.13 20.29 53.82
CA SER A 22 15.07 18.93 53.26
C SER A 22 14.09 18.83 52.09
N ILE A 23 12.90 19.42 52.24
CA ILE A 23 11.89 19.47 51.17
C ILE A 23 12.42 20.22 49.94
N SER A 24 13.11 21.35 50.13
CA SER A 24 13.66 22.14 49.02
C SER A 24 14.72 21.37 48.23
N LEU A 25 15.63 20.69 48.91
CA LEU A 25 16.64 19.83 48.29
C LEU A 25 16.02 18.66 47.54
N ALA A 26 15.00 18.03 48.12
CA ALA A 26 14.27 16.92 47.49
C ALA A 26 13.59 17.38 46.19
N LEU A 27 12.86 18.50 46.23
CA LEU A 27 12.14 19.02 45.06
C LEU A 27 13.08 19.43 43.92
N TYR A 28 14.20 20.09 44.23
CA TYR A 28 15.19 20.48 43.22
C TYR A 28 15.80 19.27 42.50
N ASN A 29 16.19 18.24 43.26
CA ASN A 29 16.77 17.03 42.71
C ASN A 29 15.75 16.17 41.95
N SER A 30 14.50 16.09 42.44
CA SER A 30 13.43 15.35 41.78
C SER A 30 13.04 15.98 40.44
N ALA A 31 12.92 17.30 40.37
CA ALA A 31 12.56 17.99 39.12
C ALA A 31 13.63 17.81 38.04
N ALA A 32 14.92 17.91 38.42
CA ALA A 32 16.03 17.69 37.49
C ALA A 32 16.11 16.23 37.01
N SER A 33 15.93 15.27 37.93
CA SER A 33 15.97 13.83 37.61
C SER A 33 14.80 13.41 36.70
N LEU A 34 13.58 13.90 36.97
CA LEU A 34 12.40 13.58 36.18
C LEU A 34 12.53 14.09 34.74
N ASN A 35 12.95 15.34 34.57
CA ASN A 35 13.20 15.90 33.23
C ASN A 35 14.26 15.09 32.48
N LYS A 36 15.39 14.78 33.12
CA LYS A 36 16.45 13.97 32.51
C LYS A 36 15.94 12.58 32.10
N GLN A 37 15.11 11.95 32.92
CA GLN A 37 14.52 10.64 32.63
C GLN A 37 13.54 10.72 31.45
N THR A 38 12.70 11.75 31.37
CA THR A 38 11.78 11.97 30.24
C THR A 38 12.53 12.20 28.94
N TYR A 39 13.61 13.01 28.95
CA TYR A 39 14.44 13.20 27.76
C TYR A 39 15.14 11.91 27.32
N ALA A 40 15.72 11.16 28.26
CA ALA A 40 16.35 9.87 27.95
C ALA A 40 15.34 8.84 27.40
N GLN A 41 14.11 8.84 27.89
CA GLN A 41 13.03 8.00 27.34
C GLN A 41 12.65 8.43 25.93
N LEU A 42 12.52 9.73 25.67
CA LEU A 42 12.19 10.24 24.34
C LEU A 42 13.30 9.91 23.33
N GLU A 43 14.56 10.07 23.73
CA GLU A 43 15.72 9.70 22.93
C GLU A 43 15.72 8.20 22.61
N ALA A 44 15.52 7.35 23.63
CA ALA A 44 15.41 5.90 23.44
C ALA A 44 14.26 5.52 22.49
N VAL A 45 13.09 6.16 22.63
CA VAL A 45 11.96 5.96 21.71
C VAL A 45 12.31 6.39 20.29
N SER A 46 12.98 7.53 20.14
CA SER A 46 13.38 8.04 18.82
C SER A 46 14.36 7.09 18.12
N GLU A 47 15.32 6.54 18.86
CA GLU A 47 16.29 5.58 18.32
C GLU A 47 15.61 4.25 17.97
N ILE A 48 14.67 3.77 18.80
CA ILE A 48 13.87 2.58 18.49
C ILE A 48 13.07 2.78 17.19
N LYS A 49 12.46 3.96 17.01
CA LYS A 49 11.69 4.30 15.81
C LYS A 49 12.59 4.38 14.57
N LYS A 50 13.73 5.06 14.67
CA LYS A 50 14.73 5.12 13.61
C LYS A 50 15.17 3.72 13.20
N SER A 51 15.56 2.90 14.17
CA SER A 51 15.98 1.52 13.95
C SER A 51 14.87 0.65 13.33
N ALA A 52 13.61 0.89 13.68
CA ALA A 52 12.47 0.19 13.06
C ALA A 52 12.29 0.58 11.58
N ILE A 53 12.48 1.85 11.23
CA ILE A 53 12.44 2.32 9.85
C ILE A 53 13.59 1.70 9.04
N GLU A 54 14.81 1.70 9.58
CA GLU A 54 15.98 1.08 8.94
C GLU A 54 15.75 -0.42 8.68
N ARG A 55 15.27 -1.16 9.69
CA ARG A 55 14.90 -2.58 9.52
C ARG A 55 13.83 -2.77 8.46
N HIS A 56 12.79 -1.94 8.45
CA HIS A 56 11.72 -2.04 7.45
C HIS A 56 12.25 -1.91 6.01
N PHE A 57 13.14 -0.95 5.76
CA PHE A 57 13.75 -0.80 4.43
C PHE A 57 14.71 -1.95 4.08
N ILE A 58 15.45 -2.48 5.06
CA ILE A 58 16.27 -3.68 4.87
C ILE A 58 15.40 -4.88 4.50
N ASP A 59 14.26 -5.07 5.17
CA ASP A 59 13.32 -6.16 4.91
C ASP A 59 12.68 -6.04 3.54
N ILE A 60 12.22 -4.83 3.14
CA ILE A 60 11.70 -4.58 1.79
C ILE A 60 12.77 -4.89 0.74
N LYS A 61 14.01 -4.44 0.96
CA LYS A 61 15.11 -4.71 0.03
C LYS A 61 15.36 -6.21 -0.11
N ALA A 62 15.38 -6.95 1.00
CA ALA A 62 15.56 -8.39 0.99
C ALA A 62 14.43 -9.10 0.24
N GLN A 63 13.19 -8.70 0.47
CA GLN A 63 12.01 -9.24 -0.24
C GLN A 63 12.07 -8.96 -1.74
N LEU A 64 12.44 -7.73 -2.14
CA LEU A 64 12.60 -7.37 -3.55
C LEU A 64 13.70 -8.20 -4.22
N LEU A 65 14.85 -8.39 -3.55
CA LEU A 65 15.93 -9.23 -4.08
C LEU A 65 15.51 -10.69 -4.20
N PHE A 66 14.81 -11.22 -3.20
CA PHE A 66 14.28 -12.59 -3.22
C PHE A 66 13.29 -12.79 -4.38
N LEU A 67 12.34 -11.86 -4.56
CA LEU A 67 11.38 -11.91 -5.65
C LEU A 67 12.07 -11.79 -7.02
N ALA A 68 13.04 -10.87 -7.16
CA ALA A 68 13.80 -10.68 -8.40
C ALA A 68 14.63 -11.92 -8.79
N GLN A 69 15.04 -12.73 -7.82
CA GLN A 69 15.74 -14.00 -8.04
C GLN A 69 14.79 -15.18 -8.27
N SER A 70 13.47 -14.98 -8.13
CA SER A 70 12.49 -16.04 -8.33
C SER A 70 12.38 -16.42 -9.81
N PRO A 71 12.53 -17.71 -10.18
CA PRO A 71 12.31 -18.16 -11.54
C PRO A 71 10.91 -17.83 -12.07
N LEU A 72 9.90 -17.82 -11.19
CA LEU A 72 8.52 -17.45 -11.54
C LEU A 72 8.40 -16.00 -11.97
N LEU A 73 9.08 -15.07 -11.28
CA LEU A 73 9.04 -13.66 -11.66
C LEU A 73 9.83 -13.41 -12.94
N HIS A 74 10.94 -14.13 -13.13
CA HIS A 74 11.71 -14.08 -14.36
C HIS A 74 10.88 -14.51 -15.58
N SER A 75 10.24 -15.68 -15.53
CA SER A 75 9.41 -16.16 -16.64
C SER A 75 8.19 -15.26 -16.87
N ALA A 76 7.51 -14.82 -15.81
CA ALA A 76 6.38 -13.92 -15.92
C ALA A 76 6.77 -12.57 -16.53
N ALA A 77 7.96 -12.04 -16.21
CA ALA A 77 8.45 -10.80 -16.80
C ALA A 77 8.80 -10.96 -18.28
N GLU A 78 9.38 -12.09 -18.69
CA GLU A 78 9.61 -12.41 -20.09
C GLU A 78 8.30 -12.55 -20.87
N GLU A 79 7.35 -13.33 -20.36
CA GLU A 79 6.02 -13.52 -20.94
C GLU A 79 5.27 -12.20 -21.09
N LEU A 80 5.29 -11.36 -20.05
CA LEU A 80 4.69 -10.02 -20.08
C LEU A 80 5.35 -9.14 -21.15
N SER A 81 6.68 -9.12 -21.20
CA SER A 81 7.44 -8.31 -22.16
C SER A 81 7.15 -8.70 -23.60
N LEU A 82 7.09 -10.01 -23.88
CA LEU A 82 6.73 -10.55 -25.18
C LEU A 82 5.29 -10.22 -25.54
N ALA A 83 4.33 -10.55 -24.67
CA ALA A 83 2.92 -10.29 -24.90
C ALA A 83 2.64 -8.80 -25.11
N PHE A 84 3.28 -7.92 -24.34
CA PHE A 84 3.07 -6.47 -24.44
C PHE A 84 3.55 -5.89 -25.78
N LYS A 85 4.71 -6.34 -26.28
CA LYS A 85 5.28 -5.88 -27.56
C LYS A 85 4.50 -6.39 -28.76
N GLU A 86 4.06 -7.64 -28.70
CA GLU A 86 3.40 -8.33 -29.81
C GLU A 86 2.03 -8.84 -29.37
N PRO A 87 1.05 -7.94 -29.15
CA PRO A 87 -0.30 -8.39 -28.84
C PRO A 87 -0.84 -9.23 -29.99
N THR A 88 -1.28 -10.45 -29.69
CA THR A 88 -1.86 -11.40 -30.67
C THR A 88 -3.04 -10.80 -31.42
N ILE A 89 -3.75 -9.87 -30.79
CA ILE A 89 -4.80 -9.04 -31.39
C ILE A 89 -4.42 -7.59 -31.11
N ASN A 90 -4.13 -6.82 -32.17
CA ASN A 90 -3.80 -5.39 -32.07
C ASN A 90 -4.84 -4.49 -32.75
N THR A 91 -5.97 -5.07 -33.16
CA THR A 91 -7.12 -4.38 -33.75
C THR A 91 -8.24 -4.29 -32.72
N LEU A 92 -8.81 -3.10 -32.59
CA LEU A 92 -10.00 -2.86 -31.79
C LEU A 92 -11.23 -2.93 -32.70
N ASP A 93 -12.29 -3.60 -32.25
CA ASP A 93 -13.60 -3.45 -32.88
C ASP A 93 -14.15 -2.02 -32.68
N ASN A 94 -15.16 -1.65 -33.46
CA ASN A 94 -15.72 -0.30 -33.43
C ASN A 94 -16.26 0.08 -32.03
N SER A 95 -16.79 -0.88 -31.27
CA SER A 95 -17.32 -0.62 -29.93
C SER A 95 -16.22 -0.28 -28.94
N ALA A 96 -15.10 -1.00 -29.00
CA ALA A 96 -13.94 -0.81 -28.13
C ALA A 96 -13.20 0.48 -28.51
N GLN A 97 -13.11 0.80 -29.80
CA GLN A 97 -12.61 2.09 -30.27
C GLN A 97 -13.42 3.25 -29.71
N GLN A 98 -14.75 3.13 -29.74
CA GLN A 98 -15.64 4.16 -29.21
C GLN A 98 -15.49 4.31 -27.69
N ARG A 99 -15.48 3.20 -26.92
CA ARG A 99 -15.27 3.26 -25.46
C ARG A 99 -13.94 3.91 -25.10
N LEU A 100 -12.87 3.60 -25.82
CA LEU A 100 -11.57 4.24 -25.61
C LEU A 100 -11.61 5.74 -25.94
N ALA A 101 -12.30 6.13 -27.01
CA ALA A 101 -12.50 7.53 -27.36
C ALA A 101 -13.30 8.27 -26.28
N ASP A 102 -14.39 7.68 -25.80
CA ASP A 102 -15.22 8.23 -24.73
C ASP A 102 -14.42 8.39 -23.43
N TYR A 103 -13.59 7.41 -23.06
CA TYR A 103 -12.69 7.50 -21.92
C TYR A 103 -11.75 8.70 -22.03
N TYR A 104 -11.10 8.90 -23.19
CA TYR A 104 -10.18 10.02 -23.39
C TYR A 104 -10.91 11.37 -23.39
N ASN A 105 -12.03 11.46 -24.10
CA ASN A 105 -12.77 12.70 -24.29
C ASN A 105 -13.50 13.16 -23.04
N ASN A 106 -14.06 12.23 -22.28
CA ASN A 106 -14.93 12.54 -21.14
C ASN A 106 -14.17 12.36 -19.82
N ASP A 107 -13.71 11.15 -19.50
CA ASP A 107 -13.19 10.83 -18.17
C ASP A 107 -11.79 11.42 -17.95
N PHE A 108 -10.85 11.08 -18.82
CA PHE A 108 -9.45 11.50 -18.72
C PHE A 108 -9.35 13.03 -18.83
N ASN A 109 -9.94 13.62 -19.85
CA ASN A 109 -9.86 15.07 -20.04
C ASN A 109 -10.54 15.84 -18.90
N ALA A 110 -11.68 15.37 -18.36
CA ALA A 110 -12.30 16.02 -17.21
C ALA A 110 -11.38 16.01 -15.98
N LYS A 111 -10.79 14.84 -15.68
CA LYS A 111 -9.84 14.70 -14.58
C LYS A 111 -8.58 15.53 -14.79
N TYR A 112 -8.04 15.54 -16.01
CA TYR A 112 -6.86 16.31 -16.38
C TYR A 112 -7.06 17.80 -16.16
N ARG A 113 -8.18 18.37 -16.63
CA ARG A 113 -8.50 19.80 -16.41
C ARG A 113 -8.59 20.15 -14.93
N LEU A 114 -9.27 19.30 -14.14
CA LEU A 114 -9.44 19.49 -12.71
C LEU A 114 -8.08 19.53 -11.98
N GLU A 115 -7.16 18.63 -12.33
CA GLU A 115 -5.84 18.57 -11.69
C GLU A 115 -4.84 19.61 -12.22
N ASN A 116 -5.10 20.19 -13.40
CA ASN A 116 -4.15 21.07 -14.10
C ASN A 116 -4.71 22.47 -14.37
N LYS A 117 -5.54 23.03 -13.46
CA LYS A 117 -6.04 24.41 -13.52
C LYS A 117 -6.68 24.77 -14.88
N ASP A 118 -7.59 23.93 -15.35
CA ASP A 118 -8.31 24.13 -16.62
C ASP A 118 -7.40 24.17 -17.86
N ALA A 119 -6.25 23.50 -17.82
CA ALA A 119 -5.42 23.24 -19.00
C ALA A 119 -6.27 22.68 -20.17
N PRO A 120 -5.96 23.01 -21.44
CA PRO A 120 -6.74 22.56 -22.57
C PRO A 120 -6.77 21.02 -22.65
N ALA A 121 -7.91 20.49 -23.12
CA ALA A 121 -8.09 19.07 -23.36
C ALA A 121 -7.02 18.55 -24.35
N LYS A 122 -6.49 17.36 -24.09
CA LYS A 122 -5.42 16.78 -24.92
C LYS A 122 -5.99 15.77 -25.93
N ALA A 123 -6.80 16.27 -26.86
CA ALA A 123 -7.46 15.46 -27.89
C ALA A 123 -6.46 14.70 -28.79
N GLU A 124 -5.24 15.23 -28.94
CA GLU A 124 -4.19 14.64 -29.75
C GLU A 124 -3.58 13.36 -29.15
N LEU A 125 -3.75 13.11 -27.84
CA LEU A 125 -3.14 11.95 -27.18
C LEU A 125 -3.62 10.65 -27.78
N LEU A 126 -4.93 10.50 -27.99
CA LEU A 126 -5.50 9.28 -28.57
C LEU A 126 -5.03 9.07 -30.01
N ALA A 127 -4.92 10.16 -30.79
CA ALA A 127 -4.46 10.10 -32.17
C ALA A 127 -2.98 9.71 -32.28
N ALA A 128 -2.16 10.05 -31.28
CA ALA A 128 -0.75 9.72 -31.23
C ALA A 128 -0.47 8.26 -30.84
N LEU A 129 -1.48 7.50 -30.39
CA LEU A 129 -1.29 6.12 -29.94
C LEU A 129 -1.15 5.13 -31.11
N SER A 130 -0.13 4.28 -31.01
CA SER A 130 0.01 3.12 -31.90
C SER A 130 -1.21 2.17 -31.76
N PRO A 131 -1.49 1.29 -32.74
CA PRO A 131 -2.57 0.31 -32.63
C PRO A 131 -2.44 -0.58 -31.38
N ALA A 132 -1.22 -1.04 -31.08
CA ALA A 132 -0.94 -1.83 -29.87
C ALA A 132 -1.21 -1.04 -28.58
N ALA A 133 -0.81 0.24 -28.54
CA ALA A 133 -1.10 1.09 -27.38
C ALA A 133 -2.60 1.34 -27.21
N ARG A 134 -3.34 1.57 -28.31
CA ARG A 134 -4.80 1.67 -28.27
C ARG A 134 -5.44 0.38 -27.77
N TYR A 135 -4.96 -0.76 -28.24
CA TYR A 135 -5.43 -2.06 -27.78
C TYR A 135 -5.25 -2.21 -26.26
N TRP A 136 -4.04 -2.06 -25.73
CA TRP A 136 -3.79 -2.21 -24.31
C TRP A 136 -4.53 -1.19 -23.45
N GLN A 137 -4.61 0.05 -23.90
CA GLN A 137 -5.33 1.08 -23.16
C GLN A 137 -6.84 0.87 -23.17
N SER A 138 -7.43 0.29 -24.23
CA SER A 138 -8.82 -0.17 -24.18
C SER A 138 -9.02 -1.15 -23.04
N GLN A 139 -8.14 -2.16 -22.95
CA GLN A 139 -8.26 -3.25 -21.96
C GLN A 139 -8.02 -2.79 -20.51
N TYR A 140 -7.02 -1.93 -20.27
CA TYR A 140 -6.59 -1.58 -18.92
C TYR A 140 -7.13 -0.23 -18.42
N LEU A 141 -7.57 0.66 -19.31
CA LEU A 141 -8.10 1.98 -18.93
C LEU A 141 -9.60 2.09 -19.19
N ALA A 142 -10.04 1.89 -20.44
CA ALA A 142 -11.43 2.11 -20.84
C ALA A 142 -12.38 1.03 -20.31
N ASP A 143 -12.01 -0.25 -20.45
CA ASP A 143 -12.81 -1.39 -19.99
C ASP A 143 -12.62 -1.68 -18.48
N ASN A 144 -11.83 -0.84 -17.80
CA ASN A 144 -11.54 -1.00 -16.37
C ASN A 144 -12.65 -0.36 -15.52
N PRO A 145 -13.37 -1.15 -14.69
CA PRO A 145 -14.53 -0.67 -13.93
C PRO A 145 -14.16 0.28 -12.78
N TYR A 146 -12.89 0.32 -12.39
CA TYR A 146 -12.43 1.20 -11.32
C TYR A 146 -12.27 2.65 -11.82
N PRO A 147 -12.58 3.65 -10.97
CA PRO A 147 -12.45 5.06 -11.34
C PRO A 147 -10.99 5.48 -11.56
N ILE A 148 -10.79 6.64 -12.21
CA ILE A 148 -9.45 7.22 -12.38
C ILE A 148 -8.86 7.53 -10.99
N GLY A 149 -7.68 6.97 -10.72
CA GLY A 149 -7.03 6.95 -9.40
C GLY A 149 -6.96 5.55 -8.78
N GLU A 150 -7.86 4.66 -9.18
CA GLU A 150 -7.99 3.29 -8.63
C GLU A 150 -7.83 2.20 -9.69
N LYS A 151 -7.43 2.55 -10.92
CA LYS A 151 -7.27 1.62 -12.05
C LYS A 151 -6.35 0.42 -11.73
N ALA A 152 -5.41 0.57 -10.80
CA ALA A 152 -4.50 -0.49 -10.36
C ALA A 152 -5.19 -1.65 -9.62
N GLN A 153 -6.44 -1.50 -9.18
CA GLN A 153 -7.22 -2.58 -8.56
C GLN A 153 -7.69 -3.64 -9.57
N LEU A 154 -7.48 -3.42 -10.87
CA LEU A 154 -7.80 -4.39 -11.91
C LEU A 154 -6.88 -5.61 -11.79
N MET A 155 -7.46 -6.71 -11.30
CA MET A 155 -6.75 -7.98 -11.17
C MET A 155 -6.56 -8.71 -12.51
N GLN A 156 -7.49 -8.52 -13.45
CA GLN A 156 -7.44 -9.14 -14.76
C GLN A 156 -8.18 -8.28 -15.80
N ALA A 157 -7.52 -8.01 -16.93
CA ALA A 157 -8.14 -7.32 -18.05
C ALA A 157 -8.96 -8.29 -18.90
N SER A 158 -10.03 -7.77 -19.53
CA SER A 158 -11.00 -8.52 -20.34
C SER A 158 -10.38 -9.40 -21.43
N ALA A 159 -9.28 -8.97 -22.05
CA ALA A 159 -8.56 -9.75 -23.07
C ALA A 159 -8.00 -11.10 -22.57
N LEU A 160 -7.75 -11.25 -21.26
CA LEU A 160 -7.22 -12.51 -20.70
C LEU A 160 -8.33 -13.56 -20.47
N LEU A 161 -9.60 -13.18 -20.57
CA LEU A 161 -10.74 -14.07 -20.39
C LEU A 161 -10.90 -14.98 -21.61
N SER A 162 -10.56 -14.47 -22.80
CA SER A 162 -10.65 -15.20 -24.08
C SER A 162 -9.47 -16.16 -24.32
N ILE A 163 -8.33 -15.94 -23.65
CA ILE A 163 -7.14 -16.81 -23.76
C ILE A 163 -7.23 -17.99 -22.78
N ILE A 164 -7.90 -17.82 -21.63
CA ILE A 164 -8.05 -18.85 -20.59
C ILE A 164 -9.25 -19.80 -20.87
N THR A 165 -10.11 -19.49 -21.85
CA THR A 165 -11.18 -20.39 -22.29
C THR A 165 -10.73 -21.59 -23.14
N ALA A 166 -9.43 -21.85 -23.24
CA ALA A 166 -8.86 -23.12 -23.69
C ALA A 166 -8.18 -23.84 -22.50
N PRO A 167 -8.36 -25.17 -22.39
CA PRO A 167 -9.02 -25.84 -21.28
C PRO A 167 -8.25 -25.76 -19.95
N THR A 168 -8.47 -24.74 -19.13
CA THR A 168 -8.05 -24.73 -17.72
C THR A 168 -9.20 -24.94 -16.74
N SER A 169 -10.35 -25.40 -17.23
CA SER A 169 -11.56 -25.60 -16.42
C SER A 169 -11.45 -26.75 -15.39
N CYS A 170 -10.39 -27.57 -15.42
CA CYS A 170 -10.18 -28.64 -14.43
C CYS A 170 -9.28 -28.24 -13.25
N ILE A 171 -8.39 -27.24 -13.40
CA ILE A 171 -7.39 -26.93 -12.34
C ILE A 171 -7.99 -26.02 -11.26
N LEU A 172 -8.94 -25.15 -11.62
CA LEU A 172 -9.53 -24.18 -10.70
C LEU A 172 -10.69 -24.73 -9.84
N PHE A 173 -11.13 -25.98 -10.08
CA PHE A 173 -12.28 -26.58 -9.40
C PHE A 173 -11.92 -27.57 -8.27
N ILE A 174 -10.68 -27.55 -7.77
CA ILE A 174 -10.28 -28.34 -6.58
C ILE A 174 -10.59 -27.60 -5.25
N LYS A 175 -10.88 -26.29 -5.29
CA LYS A 175 -11.11 -25.49 -4.06
C LYS A 175 -12.56 -25.38 -3.60
N ARG A 176 -13.53 -26.01 -4.27
CA ARG A 176 -14.94 -25.99 -3.86
C ARG A 176 -15.49 -27.42 -3.76
N SER A 177 -15.56 -27.88 -2.51
CA SER A 177 -16.12 -29.16 -2.10
C SER A 177 -17.57 -29.35 -2.56
N THR A 178 -17.77 -30.04 -3.67
CA THR A 178 -18.95 -30.90 -3.98
C THR A 178 -18.65 -31.68 -5.26
N LEU A 179 -18.29 -32.94 -5.09
CA LEU A 179 -17.94 -33.88 -6.15
C LEU A 179 -19.22 -34.26 -6.93
N GLN A 180 -19.43 -33.73 -8.14
CA GLN A 180 -20.48 -34.22 -9.04
C GLN A 180 -19.99 -35.47 -9.82
N PRO A 181 -20.83 -36.51 -9.97
CA PRO A 181 -20.42 -37.82 -10.49
C PRO A 181 -19.99 -37.81 -11.98
N HIS A 182 -20.24 -36.73 -12.72
CA HIS A 182 -19.87 -36.61 -14.13
C HIS A 182 -18.37 -36.38 -14.37
N CYS A 183 -17.60 -35.95 -13.36
CA CYS A 183 -16.15 -35.72 -13.50
C CYS A 183 -15.32 -37.02 -13.37
N LEU A 184 -15.87 -38.04 -12.70
CA LEU A 184 -15.17 -39.31 -12.44
C LEU A 184 -15.03 -40.16 -13.72
N MET A 185 -15.97 -40.05 -14.66
CA MET A 185 -15.97 -40.84 -15.91
C MET A 185 -14.89 -40.37 -16.90
N ALA A 186 -14.54 -39.07 -16.90
CA ALA A 186 -13.54 -38.51 -17.82
C ALA A 186 -12.09 -38.83 -17.41
N LEU A 187 -11.83 -39.04 -16.10
CA LEU A 187 -10.51 -39.45 -15.61
C LEU A 187 -10.22 -40.95 -15.86
N LEU A 188 -11.25 -41.79 -15.98
CA LEU A 188 -11.07 -43.22 -16.26
C LEU A 188 -10.76 -43.52 -17.74
N THR A 189 -11.07 -42.59 -18.65
CA THR A 189 -10.82 -42.75 -20.10
C THR A 189 -9.42 -42.30 -20.55
N ILE A 190 -8.63 -41.71 -19.64
CA ILE A 190 -7.23 -41.33 -19.89
C ILE A 190 -6.24 -42.36 -19.27
N ALA A 191 -6.74 -43.31 -18.48
CA ALA A 191 -5.94 -44.33 -17.80
C ALA A 191 -6.06 -45.75 -18.41
N ILE A 192 -6.60 -45.87 -19.62
CA ILE A 192 -6.57 -47.06 -20.50
C ILE A 192 -6.13 -46.58 -21.88
#